data_AF-A0A9D1U3A4-F1
#
_entry.id   AF-A0A9D1U3A4-F1
#
_cell.length_a   1.000
_cell.length_b   1.000
_cell.length_c   1.000
_cell.angle_alpha   90.00
_cell.angle_beta   90.00
_cell.angle_gamma   90.00
#
_symmetry.space_group_name_H-M   'P 1'
#
loop_
_entity.id
_entity.type
_entity.pdbx_description
1 polymer ?
#
loop_
_entity_poly.entity_id
_entity_poly.type
_entity_poly.pdbx_seq_one_letter_code
_entity_poly.pdbx_strand_id
1 'polypeptide(L)'
;MQTQMNYSNYYSVYAHGGTAEPLSSKKPLPYEQQIKIFAQKIKEADHIIVGGASGLSAAGGCDFYYTDSPSFYKYFGKFSKKYGIKGTFDGMRYHWQSREEFWGYLATFLYTTQHAPLRSPYKDLQKILKGKDYFILTTNQDTQAIKAFPEEKVAEIQGDHRYFQCSRQCTDDIWDAVKPVEEMVKAMGDGTGVPTDMIPHCPHCGAEAFPWVRGYGNFLEGTRYHQEYAKATDYLKHNMNDSKVLFLELGVGRMTPMLIQEPFWALTDQLPDAYDIMVNRDYQFLPKKIEDKGQAIKADLAQVLDDVVSELKQN
;
A
#
# COMPACT_ATOMS: atom_id res chain seq x y z
N MET A 1 -11.51 7.08 14.34
CA MET A 1 -12.19 8.40 14.39
C MET A 1 -11.23 9.55 14.69
N GLN A 2 -10.41 9.50 15.74
CA GLN A 2 -9.51 10.63 16.07
C GLN A 2 -8.39 10.89 15.03
N THR A 3 -7.77 9.85 14.47
CA THR A 3 -6.74 9.97 13.43
C THR A 3 -7.27 10.54 12.11
N GLN A 4 -8.49 10.16 11.70
CA GLN A 4 -9.14 10.74 10.52
C GLN A 4 -9.49 12.23 10.70
N MET A 5 -9.91 12.64 11.90
CA MET A 5 -10.12 14.05 12.23
C MET A 5 -8.80 14.85 12.23
N ASN A 6 -7.71 14.25 12.73
CA ASN A 6 -6.38 14.86 12.68
C ASN A 6 -5.90 15.08 11.24
N TYR A 7 -6.13 14.13 10.33
CA TYR A 7 -5.79 14.29 8.92
C TYR A 7 -6.45 15.52 8.28
N SER A 8 -7.74 15.72 8.50
CA SER A 8 -8.45 16.89 7.96
C SER A 8 -7.88 18.20 8.52
N ASN A 9 -7.51 18.25 9.79
CA ASN A 9 -6.97 19.44 10.44
C ASN A 9 -5.54 19.77 10.01
N TYR A 10 -4.74 18.76 9.63
CA TYR A 10 -3.33 18.92 9.27
C TYR A 10 -3.01 18.55 7.82
N TYR A 11 -4.04 18.52 6.95
CA TYR A 11 -3.90 18.12 5.54
C TYR A 11 -2.78 18.89 4.83
N SER A 12 -2.70 20.21 5.04
CA SER A 12 -1.66 21.04 4.43
C SER A 12 -0.26 20.60 4.85
N VAL A 13 -0.03 20.28 6.12
CA VAL A 13 1.26 19.80 6.61
C VAL A 13 1.64 18.48 5.94
N TYR A 14 0.68 17.56 5.80
CA TYR A 14 0.89 16.24 5.21
C TYR A 14 1.12 16.31 3.71
N ALA A 15 0.38 17.17 3.01
CA ALA A 15 0.55 17.43 1.59
C ALA A 15 1.94 17.97 1.24
N HIS A 16 2.59 18.70 2.16
CA HIS A 16 3.98 19.17 2.01
C HIS A 16 5.03 18.20 2.56
N GLY A 17 4.64 16.96 2.88
CA GLY A 17 5.54 15.91 3.34
C GLY A 17 5.92 15.98 4.83
N GLY A 18 5.32 16.90 5.60
CA GLY A 18 5.57 17.07 7.03
C GLY A 18 4.67 16.20 7.92
N THR A 19 4.84 16.34 9.24
CA THR A 19 3.96 15.74 10.27
C THR A 19 3.61 16.77 11.34
N ALA A 20 2.42 16.63 11.94
CA ALA A 20 1.98 17.45 13.07
C ALA A 20 2.51 16.91 14.41
N GLU A 21 2.97 15.66 14.42
CA GLU A 21 3.55 15.03 15.60
C GLU A 21 4.97 15.57 15.87
N PRO A 22 5.28 15.99 17.12
CA PRO A 22 6.64 16.35 17.50
C PRO A 22 7.60 15.18 17.28
N LEU A 23 8.68 15.42 16.55
CA LEU A 23 9.69 14.41 16.25
C LEU A 23 10.81 14.41 17.29
N SER A 24 11.43 13.24 17.50
CA SER A 24 12.59 13.09 18.36
C SER A 24 13.77 13.91 17.83
N SER A 25 14.55 14.47 18.75
CA SER A 25 15.82 15.13 18.45
C SER A 25 17.03 14.19 18.56
N LYS A 26 16.81 12.91 18.90
CA LYS A 26 17.90 11.93 19.03
C LYS A 26 18.53 11.68 17.65
N LYS A 27 19.87 11.63 17.62
CA LYS A 27 20.58 11.22 16.41
C LYS A 27 20.32 9.74 16.15
N PRO A 28 20.03 9.35 14.90
CA PRO A 28 19.87 7.93 14.58
C PRO A 28 21.20 7.18 14.77
N LEU A 29 21.08 5.91 15.15
CA LEU A 29 22.23 5.02 15.23
C LEU A 29 22.85 4.79 13.84
N PRO A 30 24.12 4.37 13.77
CA PRO A 30 24.71 3.88 12.52
C PRO A 30 23.84 2.81 11.84
N TYR A 31 23.79 2.82 10.51
CA TYR A 31 22.92 1.93 9.73
C TYR A 31 23.06 0.45 10.09
N GLU A 32 24.28 -0.06 10.24
CA GLU A 32 24.51 -1.46 10.62
C GLU A 32 23.92 -1.80 12.00
N GLN A 33 23.97 -0.87 12.96
CA GLN A 33 23.35 -1.06 14.27
C GLN A 33 21.82 -1.03 14.17
N GLN A 34 21.27 -0.18 13.30
CA GLN A 34 19.84 -0.14 13.00
C GLN A 34 19.34 -1.48 12.44
N ILE A 35 20.09 -2.11 11.53
CA ILE A 35 19.76 -3.44 10.97
C ILE A 35 19.83 -4.52 12.04
N LYS A 36 20.85 -4.50 12.92
CA LYS A 36 20.97 -5.45 14.05
C LYS A 36 19.78 -5.35 15.00
N ILE A 37 19.37 -4.13 15.35
CA ILE A 37 18.19 -3.91 16.20
C ILE A 37 16.94 -4.43 15.51
N PHE A 38 16.78 -4.17 14.21
CA PHE A 38 15.64 -4.68 13.45
C PHE A 38 15.59 -6.22 13.48
N ALA A 39 16.68 -6.90 13.11
CA ALA A 39 16.76 -8.35 13.18
C ALA A 39 16.50 -8.90 14.60
N GLN A 40 17.05 -8.25 15.63
CA GLN A 40 16.79 -8.60 17.03
C GLN A 40 15.31 -8.48 17.38
N LYS A 41 14.65 -7.37 17.00
CA LYS A 41 13.23 -7.14 17.30
C LYS A 41 12.33 -8.14 16.59
N ILE A 42 12.66 -8.55 15.36
CA ILE A 42 11.98 -9.67 14.68
C ILE A 42 12.08 -10.95 15.51
N LYS A 43 13.25 -11.24 16.08
CA LYS A 43 13.46 -12.45 16.90
C LYS A 43 12.68 -12.42 18.21
N GLU A 44 12.67 -11.27 18.88
CA GLU A 44 12.05 -11.06 20.20
C GLU A 44 10.53 -10.91 20.19
N ALA A 45 9.95 -10.50 19.06
CA ALA A 45 8.51 -10.23 18.95
C ALA A 45 7.68 -11.51 19.07
N ASP A 46 6.62 -11.42 19.86
CA ASP A 46 5.57 -12.45 19.95
C ASP A 46 4.64 -12.32 18.74
N HIS A 47 4.30 -11.08 18.37
CA HIS A 47 3.45 -10.76 17.22
C HIS A 47 4.04 -9.61 16.40
N ILE A 48 3.94 -9.71 15.07
CA ILE A 48 4.42 -8.68 14.14
C ILE A 48 3.25 -8.10 13.34
N ILE A 49 3.10 -6.79 13.33
CA ILE A 49 2.09 -6.10 12.54
C ILE A 49 2.79 -5.25 11.50
N VAL A 50 2.58 -5.59 10.23
CA VAL A 50 3.21 -4.91 9.11
C VAL A 50 2.24 -3.92 8.49
N GLY A 51 2.61 -2.65 8.50
CA GLY A 51 1.97 -1.57 7.77
C GLY A 51 2.66 -1.34 6.43
N GLY A 52 2.07 -1.85 5.34
CA GLY A 52 2.60 -1.71 3.97
C GLY A 52 1.94 -0.58 3.18
N ALA A 53 2.73 0.21 2.46
CA ALA A 53 2.22 1.24 1.56
C ALA A 53 3.06 1.33 0.28
N SER A 54 2.84 2.39 -0.52
CA SER A 54 3.33 2.45 -1.90
C SER A 54 4.86 2.34 -2.01
N GLY A 55 5.59 2.79 -0.98
CA GLY A 55 7.05 2.65 -0.91
C GLY A 55 7.53 1.20 -0.91
N LEU A 56 6.77 0.25 -0.34
CA LEU A 56 7.11 -1.18 -0.36
C LEU A 56 7.11 -1.76 -1.77
N SER A 57 6.10 -1.39 -2.57
CA SER A 57 6.06 -1.76 -3.98
C SER A 57 7.10 -0.99 -4.81
N ALA A 58 7.27 0.31 -4.55
CA ALA A 58 8.18 1.16 -5.30
C ALA A 58 9.64 0.71 -5.18
N ALA A 59 10.08 0.32 -3.97
CA ALA A 59 11.43 -0.20 -3.72
C ALA A 59 11.74 -1.48 -4.54
N GLY A 60 10.70 -2.24 -4.92
CA GLY A 60 10.83 -3.42 -5.77
C GLY A 60 10.77 -3.13 -7.28
N GLY A 61 10.97 -1.88 -7.70
CA GLY A 61 10.93 -1.46 -9.11
C GLY A 61 9.55 -1.04 -9.61
N CYS A 62 8.59 -0.75 -8.73
CA CYS A 62 7.30 -0.14 -9.09
C CYS A 62 7.41 1.40 -9.15
N ASP A 63 8.35 1.90 -9.93
CA ASP A 63 8.66 3.33 -10.01
C ASP A 63 7.78 4.11 -11.01
N PHE A 64 6.84 3.44 -11.68
CA PHE A 64 5.98 4.06 -12.70
C PHE A 64 4.89 5.02 -12.15
N TYR A 65 4.69 5.09 -10.83
CA TYR A 65 3.60 5.90 -10.25
C TYR A 65 3.82 7.40 -10.40
N TYR A 66 5.04 7.87 -10.15
CA TYR A 66 5.33 9.29 -9.93
C TYR A 66 6.14 9.94 -11.05
N THR A 67 6.87 9.16 -11.84
CA THR A 67 7.79 9.66 -12.85
C THR A 67 7.65 8.87 -14.15
N ASP A 68 8.19 9.43 -15.22
CA ASP A 68 8.30 8.79 -16.53
C ASP A 68 9.50 7.82 -16.55
N SER A 69 9.49 6.85 -15.64
CA SER A 69 10.54 5.83 -15.53
C SER A 69 10.57 4.88 -16.73
N PRO A 70 11.65 4.09 -16.92
CA PRO A 70 11.66 3.04 -17.93
C PRO A 70 10.51 2.04 -17.77
N SER A 71 10.08 1.74 -16.52
CA SER A 71 8.94 0.87 -16.28
C SER A 71 7.61 1.53 -16.67
N PHE A 72 7.48 2.85 -16.47
CA PHE A 72 6.34 3.62 -16.97
C PHE A 72 6.26 3.56 -18.49
N TYR A 73 7.35 3.86 -19.21
CA TYR A 73 7.35 3.81 -20.67
C TYR A 73 7.06 2.41 -21.22
N LYS A 74 7.51 1.34 -20.53
CA LYS A 74 7.23 -0.04 -20.91
C LYS A 74 5.73 -0.33 -21.01
N TYR A 75 4.92 0.13 -20.05
CA TYR A 75 3.49 -0.19 -19.98
C TYR A 75 2.58 0.93 -20.52
N PHE A 76 2.98 2.19 -20.33
CA PHE A 76 2.16 3.37 -20.62
C PHE A 76 2.75 4.25 -21.72
N GLY A 77 3.83 3.83 -22.40
CA GLY A 77 4.49 4.64 -23.43
C GLY A 77 3.54 5.10 -24.55
N LYS A 78 2.55 4.28 -24.92
CA LYS A 78 1.50 4.65 -25.89
C LYS A 78 0.63 5.82 -25.43
N PHE A 79 0.33 5.89 -24.13
CA PHE A 79 -0.40 7.01 -23.54
C PHE A 79 0.49 8.25 -23.38
N SER A 80 1.72 8.07 -22.91
CA SER A 80 2.68 9.18 -22.80
C SER A 80 2.94 9.85 -24.14
N LYS A 81 3.13 9.06 -25.21
CA LYS A 81 3.34 9.57 -26.57
C LYS A 81 2.14 10.36 -27.10
N LYS A 82 0.92 9.93 -26.80
CA LYS A 82 -0.31 10.56 -27.34
C LYS A 82 -0.79 11.75 -26.50
N TYR A 83 -0.69 11.66 -25.16
CA TYR A 83 -1.31 12.61 -24.25
C TYR A 83 -0.31 13.41 -23.41
N GLY A 84 0.98 13.12 -23.50
CA GLY A 84 2.04 13.82 -22.77
C GLY A 84 2.11 13.49 -21.28
N ILE A 85 1.40 12.46 -20.82
CA ILE A 85 1.38 12.08 -19.40
C ILE A 85 2.73 11.58 -18.90
N LYS A 86 3.07 11.93 -17.66
CA LYS A 86 4.33 11.56 -16.98
C LYS A 86 4.06 10.82 -15.67
N GLY A 87 4.27 9.51 -15.67
CA GLY A 87 3.90 8.64 -14.55
C GLY A 87 2.41 8.31 -14.52
N THR A 88 2.03 7.27 -13.78
CA THR A 88 0.64 6.80 -13.81
C THR A 88 -0.32 7.67 -13.02
N PHE A 89 0.14 8.37 -11.97
CA PHE A 89 -0.75 9.29 -11.26
C PHE A 89 -1.17 10.50 -12.09
N ASP A 90 -0.36 10.92 -13.06
CA ASP A 90 -0.76 11.94 -14.04
C ASP A 90 -1.89 11.42 -14.93
N GLY A 91 -1.76 10.19 -15.45
CA GLY A 91 -2.82 9.56 -16.24
C GLY A 91 -4.12 9.30 -15.46
N MET A 92 -4.05 9.03 -14.15
CA MET A 92 -5.26 8.93 -13.30
C MET A 92 -6.00 10.27 -13.15
N ARG A 93 -5.27 11.39 -13.18
CA ARG A 93 -5.82 12.74 -13.05
C ARG A 93 -6.14 13.38 -14.40
N TYR A 94 -5.76 12.71 -15.49
CA TYR A 94 -5.94 13.20 -16.85
C TYR A 94 -7.43 13.28 -17.21
N HIS A 95 -7.82 14.35 -17.91
CA HIS A 95 -9.17 14.53 -18.41
C HIS A 95 -9.35 13.85 -19.77
N TRP A 96 -9.78 12.60 -19.74
CA TRP A 96 -10.02 11.76 -20.93
C TRP A 96 -11.24 12.26 -21.71
N GLN A 97 -11.08 12.40 -23.04
CA GLN A 97 -12.12 12.92 -23.93
C GLN A 97 -13.20 11.88 -24.26
N SER A 98 -12.91 10.60 -24.07
CA SER A 98 -13.80 9.47 -24.35
C SER A 98 -13.73 8.42 -23.23
N ARG A 99 -14.80 7.62 -23.08
CA ARG A 99 -14.80 6.52 -22.11
C ARG A 99 -13.88 5.39 -22.57
N GLU A 100 -13.78 5.18 -23.87
CA GLU A 100 -12.89 4.22 -24.51
C GLU A 100 -11.43 4.49 -24.09
N GLU A 101 -10.96 5.73 -24.18
CA GLU A 101 -9.60 6.11 -23.79
C GLU A 101 -9.39 6.08 -22.28
N PHE A 102 -10.37 6.50 -21.49
CA PHE A 102 -10.33 6.35 -20.03
C PHE A 102 -10.15 4.88 -19.62
N TRP A 103 -10.98 3.99 -20.18
CA TRP A 103 -10.91 2.56 -19.89
C TRP A 103 -9.66 1.91 -20.49
N GLY A 104 -9.16 2.38 -21.63
CA GLY A 104 -7.88 1.96 -22.16
C GLY A 104 -6.76 2.22 -21.16
N TYR A 105 -6.73 3.42 -20.58
CA TYR A 105 -5.75 3.77 -19.56
C TYR A 105 -5.94 2.97 -18.27
N LEU A 106 -7.16 2.94 -17.74
CA LEU A 106 -7.47 2.24 -16.49
C LEU A 106 -7.23 0.74 -16.60
N ALA A 107 -7.65 0.08 -17.68
CA ALA A 107 -7.39 -1.33 -17.92
C ALA A 107 -5.88 -1.61 -18.02
N THR A 108 -5.10 -0.75 -18.71
CA THR A 108 -3.63 -0.88 -18.72
C THR A 108 -3.05 -0.82 -17.31
N PHE A 109 -3.56 0.09 -16.47
CA PHE A 109 -3.12 0.25 -15.09
C PHE A 109 -3.46 -0.94 -14.19
N LEU A 110 -4.72 -1.38 -14.21
CA LEU A 110 -5.17 -2.56 -13.48
C LEU A 110 -4.40 -3.80 -13.96
N TYR A 111 -4.28 -4.02 -15.27
CA TYR A 111 -3.56 -5.15 -15.84
C TYR A 111 -2.11 -5.18 -15.36
N THR A 112 -1.41 -4.05 -15.41
CA THR A 112 -0.01 -3.94 -15.00
C THR A 112 0.19 -4.34 -13.53
N THR A 113 -0.71 -3.91 -12.65
CA THR A 113 -0.61 -4.23 -11.21
C THR A 113 -1.05 -5.67 -10.91
N GLN A 114 -2.15 -6.13 -11.51
CA GLN A 114 -2.66 -7.51 -11.40
C GLN A 114 -1.66 -8.55 -11.92
N HIS A 115 -0.88 -8.23 -12.96
CA HIS A 115 0.07 -9.16 -13.59
C HIS A 115 1.54 -8.92 -13.21
N ALA A 116 1.83 -7.90 -12.39
CA ALA A 116 3.18 -7.68 -11.91
C ALA A 116 3.69 -8.92 -11.15
N PRO A 117 4.90 -9.42 -11.46
CA PRO A 117 5.50 -10.51 -10.70
C PRO A 117 5.72 -10.07 -9.24
N LEU A 118 5.85 -11.04 -8.35
CA LEU A 118 6.14 -10.76 -6.95
C LEU A 118 7.51 -10.07 -6.82
N ARG A 119 7.51 -8.86 -6.24
CA ARG A 119 8.70 -8.00 -6.11
C ARG A 119 9.63 -8.44 -4.98
N SER A 120 10.91 -8.08 -5.07
CA SER A 120 11.93 -8.49 -4.09
C SER A 120 11.62 -8.09 -2.65
N PRO A 121 11.15 -6.86 -2.32
CA PRO A 121 10.87 -6.50 -0.92
C PRO A 121 9.84 -7.42 -0.27
N TYR A 122 8.83 -7.86 -1.02
CA TYR A 122 7.83 -8.81 -0.53
C TYR A 122 8.42 -10.21 -0.31
N LYS A 123 9.33 -10.66 -1.19
CA LYS A 123 10.05 -11.93 -1.02
C LYS A 123 10.97 -11.91 0.20
N ASP A 124 11.63 -10.78 0.46
CA ASP A 124 12.48 -10.63 1.63
C ASP A 124 11.66 -10.53 2.91
N LEU A 125 10.52 -9.82 2.85
CA LEU A 125 9.54 -9.81 3.95
C LEU A 125 9.00 -11.22 4.25
N GLN A 126 8.72 -12.05 3.24
CA GLN A 126 8.35 -13.46 3.47
C GLN A 126 9.43 -14.24 4.25
N LYS A 127 10.72 -13.99 3.96
CA LYS A 127 11.84 -14.61 4.68
C LYS A 127 11.92 -14.11 6.12
N ILE A 128 11.76 -12.80 6.33
CA ILE A 128 11.80 -12.14 7.64
C ILE A 128 10.68 -12.66 8.55
N LEU A 129 9.47 -12.81 8.02
CA LEU A 129 8.29 -13.24 8.77
C LEU A 129 8.17 -14.77 8.89
N LYS A 130 9.10 -15.54 8.32
CA LYS A 130 9.04 -17.00 8.33
C LYS A 130 9.05 -17.55 9.75
N GLY A 131 8.01 -18.30 10.11
CA GLY A 131 7.88 -18.90 11.44
C GLY A 131 7.49 -17.91 12.55
N LYS A 132 7.09 -16.69 12.19
CA LYS A 132 6.57 -15.67 13.11
C LYS A 132 5.05 -15.63 13.05
N ASP A 133 4.42 -15.19 14.14
CA ASP A 133 3.04 -14.74 14.05
C ASP A 133 2.99 -13.30 13.55
N TYR A 134 2.17 -13.08 12.53
CA TYR A 134 2.11 -11.81 11.85
C TYR A 134 0.77 -11.54 11.20
N PHE A 135 0.51 -10.25 11.00
CA PHE A 135 -0.60 -9.71 10.23
C PHE A 135 -0.14 -8.52 9.38
N ILE A 136 -0.75 -8.34 8.22
CA ILE A 136 -0.38 -7.32 7.24
C ILE A 136 -1.57 -6.40 7.01
N LEU A 137 -1.40 -5.13 7.37
CA LEU A 137 -2.29 -4.04 7.01
C LEU A 137 -1.67 -3.28 5.85
N THR A 138 -2.37 -3.20 4.72
CA THR A 138 -1.83 -2.53 3.53
C THR A 138 -2.79 -1.46 3.00
N THR A 139 -2.20 -0.36 2.53
CA THR A 139 -2.89 0.67 1.74
C THR A 139 -2.66 0.51 0.24
N ASN A 140 -1.79 -0.41 -0.17
CA ASN A 140 -1.58 -0.74 -1.58
C ASN A 140 -2.76 -1.55 -2.11
N GLN A 141 -3.15 -1.22 -3.35
CA GLN A 141 -4.21 -1.88 -4.11
C GLN A 141 -3.63 -2.81 -5.19
N ASP A 142 -2.30 -2.90 -5.28
CA ASP A 142 -1.56 -3.44 -6.44
C ASP A 142 -1.35 -4.96 -6.43
N THR A 143 -2.10 -5.69 -5.60
CA THR A 143 -2.11 -7.16 -5.47
C THR A 143 -0.83 -7.80 -4.94
N GLN A 144 0.23 -7.05 -4.64
CA GLN A 144 1.50 -7.66 -4.19
C GLN A 144 1.37 -8.37 -2.85
N ALA A 145 0.64 -7.79 -1.89
CA ALA A 145 0.47 -8.38 -0.57
C ALA A 145 -0.28 -9.72 -0.63
N ILE A 146 -1.40 -9.77 -1.35
CA ILE A 146 -2.20 -11.01 -1.52
C ILE A 146 -1.51 -12.06 -2.40
N LYS A 147 -0.52 -11.68 -3.22
CA LYS A 147 0.38 -12.63 -3.90
C LYS A 147 1.46 -13.18 -2.98
N ALA A 148 1.88 -12.39 -1.99
CA ALA A 148 2.98 -12.71 -1.10
C ALA A 148 2.53 -13.49 0.15
N PHE A 149 1.31 -13.28 0.61
CA PHE A 149 0.84 -13.76 1.90
C PHE A 149 -0.58 -14.33 1.80
N PRO A 150 -0.95 -15.26 2.71
CA PRO A 150 -2.31 -15.78 2.77
C PRO A 150 -3.33 -14.65 2.97
N GLU A 151 -4.44 -14.70 2.25
CA GLU A 151 -5.44 -13.60 2.21
C GLU A 151 -6.09 -13.34 3.58
N GLU A 152 -6.15 -14.35 4.45
CA GLU A 152 -6.63 -14.23 5.83
C GLU A 152 -5.69 -13.42 6.74
N LYS A 153 -4.40 -13.29 6.37
CA LYS A 153 -3.39 -12.50 7.08
C LYS A 153 -3.18 -11.10 6.51
N VAL A 154 -3.94 -10.73 5.48
CA VAL A 154 -3.83 -9.43 4.80
C VAL A 154 -5.15 -8.67 4.89
N ALA A 155 -5.08 -7.40 5.30
CA ALA A 155 -6.17 -6.43 5.25
C ALA A 155 -5.88 -5.35 4.20
N GLU A 156 -6.66 -5.33 3.11
CA GLU A 156 -6.60 -4.33 2.03
C GLU A 156 -7.64 -3.22 2.25
N ILE A 157 -7.34 -2.29 3.16
CA ILE A 157 -8.30 -1.27 3.65
C ILE A 157 -8.58 -0.12 2.66
N GLN A 158 -7.85 -0.07 1.55
CA GLN A 158 -8.03 0.93 0.48
C GLN A 158 -8.62 0.34 -0.80
N GLY A 159 -9.05 -0.92 -0.75
CA GLY A 159 -9.54 -1.67 -1.90
C GLY A 159 -8.46 -2.48 -2.60
N ASP A 160 -8.87 -3.16 -3.67
CA ASP A 160 -8.06 -4.16 -4.37
C ASP A 160 -8.35 -4.11 -5.88
N HIS A 161 -7.30 -4.00 -6.69
CA HIS A 161 -7.42 -3.94 -8.16
C HIS A 161 -8.02 -5.20 -8.79
N ARG A 162 -8.19 -6.30 -8.06
CA ARG A 162 -8.89 -7.51 -8.54
C ARG A 162 -10.41 -7.30 -8.68
N TYR A 163 -10.97 -6.23 -8.13
CA TYR A 163 -12.42 -6.06 -8.08
C TYR A 163 -12.93 -4.75 -8.70
N PHE A 164 -14.11 -4.87 -9.30
CA PHE A 164 -14.97 -3.77 -9.68
C PHE A 164 -16.17 -3.67 -8.72
N GLN A 165 -16.81 -2.50 -8.73
CA GLN A 165 -18.06 -2.17 -8.06
C GLN A 165 -18.95 -1.35 -9.00
N CYS A 166 -20.20 -1.12 -8.60
CA CYS A 166 -21.10 -0.23 -9.35
C CYS A 166 -20.68 1.23 -9.13
N SER A 167 -20.56 2.02 -10.21
CA SER A 167 -20.29 3.46 -10.10
C SER A 167 -21.37 4.21 -9.30
N ARG A 168 -22.62 3.73 -9.33
CA ARG A 168 -23.75 4.25 -8.52
C ARG A 168 -23.93 3.57 -7.17
N GLN A 169 -23.10 2.57 -6.83
CA GLN A 169 -23.22 1.79 -5.59
C GLN A 169 -24.65 1.27 -5.34
N CYS A 170 -25.32 0.76 -6.40
CA CYS A 170 -26.72 0.34 -6.30
C CYS A 170 -26.93 -0.96 -5.53
N THR A 171 -25.87 -1.77 -5.40
CA THR A 171 -25.81 -2.98 -4.57
C THR A 171 -24.48 -2.99 -3.81
N ASP A 172 -24.40 -3.87 -2.81
CA ASP A 172 -23.19 -4.08 -2.00
C ASP A 172 -22.18 -5.06 -2.67
N ASP A 173 -22.39 -5.37 -3.94
CA ASP A 173 -21.60 -6.38 -4.64
C ASP A 173 -20.31 -5.78 -5.22
N ILE A 174 -19.26 -6.59 -5.13
CA ILE A 174 -18.04 -6.43 -5.91
C ILE A 174 -17.87 -7.63 -6.83
N TRP A 175 -17.27 -7.42 -8.00
CA TRP A 175 -17.12 -8.46 -9.02
C TRP A 175 -15.72 -8.48 -9.61
N ASP A 176 -15.37 -9.59 -10.27
CA ASP A 176 -14.06 -9.78 -10.87
C ASP A 176 -13.72 -8.67 -11.88
N ALA A 177 -12.54 -8.10 -11.71
CA ALA A 177 -11.92 -7.19 -12.66
C ALA A 177 -10.78 -7.85 -13.44
N VAL A 178 -10.24 -8.98 -13.00
CA VAL A 178 -9.02 -9.56 -13.59
C VAL A 178 -9.28 -10.01 -15.03
N LYS A 179 -10.30 -10.84 -15.25
CA LYS A 179 -10.59 -11.37 -16.58
C LYS A 179 -11.09 -10.30 -17.56
N PRO A 180 -12.05 -9.42 -17.20
CA PRO A 180 -12.45 -8.33 -18.10
C PRO A 180 -11.29 -7.40 -18.47
N VAL A 181 -10.38 -7.11 -17.53
CA VAL A 181 -9.20 -6.27 -17.80
C VAL A 181 -8.23 -6.94 -18.77
N GLU A 182 -7.98 -8.24 -18.63
CA GLU A 182 -7.16 -9.00 -19.58
C GLU A 182 -7.76 -8.96 -21.00
N GLU A 183 -9.07 -9.16 -21.12
CA GLU A 183 -9.78 -9.11 -22.40
C GLU A 183 -9.73 -7.71 -23.03
N MET A 184 -9.94 -6.66 -22.23
CA MET A 184 -9.83 -5.26 -22.66
C MET A 184 -8.42 -4.92 -23.16
N VAL A 185 -7.37 -5.31 -22.45
CA VAL A 185 -5.98 -5.05 -22.86
C VAL A 185 -5.64 -5.79 -24.15
N LYS A 186 -6.10 -7.03 -24.29
CA LYS A 186 -5.92 -7.82 -25.51
C LYS A 186 -6.61 -7.18 -26.72
N ALA A 187 -7.85 -6.72 -26.57
CA ALA A 187 -8.61 -6.09 -27.65
C ALA A 187 -8.08 -4.70 -28.03
N MET A 188 -7.59 -3.95 -27.06
CA MET A 188 -6.99 -2.63 -27.28
C MET A 188 -5.67 -2.70 -28.07
N GLY A 189 -4.86 -3.75 -27.87
CA GLY A 189 -3.55 -3.89 -28.52
C GLY A 189 -2.64 -2.68 -28.31
N ASP A 190 -2.07 -2.17 -29.40
CA ASP A 190 -1.20 -0.98 -29.40
C ASP A 190 -1.97 0.35 -29.33
N GLY A 191 -3.30 0.30 -29.41
CA GLY A 191 -4.18 1.46 -29.29
C GLY A 191 -4.26 2.00 -27.85
N THR A 192 -4.95 3.13 -27.68
CA THR A 192 -5.13 3.79 -26.36
C THR A 192 -6.56 3.75 -25.84
N GLY A 193 -7.48 3.12 -26.57
CA GLY A 193 -8.88 2.96 -26.16
C GLY A 193 -9.35 1.53 -26.32
N VAL A 194 -10.25 1.11 -25.44
CA VAL A 194 -10.94 -0.19 -25.54
C VAL A 194 -12.15 -0.08 -26.49
N PRO A 195 -12.60 -1.20 -27.09
CA PRO A 195 -13.91 -1.23 -27.75
C PRO A 195 -15.05 -0.82 -26.79
N THR A 196 -16.01 -0.03 -27.28
CA THR A 196 -17.10 0.52 -26.46
C THR A 196 -17.95 -0.56 -25.79
N ASP A 197 -18.17 -1.68 -26.47
CA ASP A 197 -18.92 -2.84 -25.97
C ASP A 197 -18.20 -3.63 -24.87
N MET A 198 -16.90 -3.41 -24.69
CA MET A 198 -16.11 -4.00 -23.61
C MET A 198 -16.06 -3.14 -22.34
N ILE A 199 -16.62 -1.92 -22.37
CA ILE A 199 -16.73 -1.10 -21.17
C ILE A 199 -17.65 -1.84 -20.18
N PRO A 200 -17.15 -2.22 -18.99
CA PRO A 200 -17.93 -3.03 -18.05
C PRO A 200 -19.07 -2.21 -17.44
N HIS A 201 -20.23 -2.85 -17.28
CA HIS A 201 -21.42 -2.26 -16.67
C HIS A 201 -21.94 -3.13 -15.53
N CYS A 202 -22.56 -2.49 -14.54
CA CYS A 202 -23.21 -3.13 -13.41
C CYS A 202 -24.33 -4.05 -13.91
N PRO A 203 -24.34 -5.34 -13.53
CA PRO A 203 -25.35 -6.29 -13.98
C PRO A 203 -26.75 -5.99 -13.43
N HIS A 204 -26.85 -5.18 -12.37
CA HIS A 204 -28.12 -4.84 -11.73
C HIS A 204 -28.79 -3.60 -12.34
N CYS A 205 -28.05 -2.47 -12.45
CA CYS A 205 -28.64 -1.20 -12.88
C CYS A 205 -28.14 -0.67 -14.24
N GLY A 206 -27.20 -1.37 -14.89
CA GLY A 206 -26.62 -0.96 -16.16
C GLY A 206 -25.73 0.28 -16.09
N ALA A 207 -25.43 0.83 -14.90
CA ALA A 207 -24.45 1.90 -14.75
C ALA A 207 -23.03 1.36 -15.02
N GLU A 208 -22.13 2.21 -15.50
CA GLU A 208 -20.74 1.82 -15.76
C GLU A 208 -20.07 1.25 -14.49
N ALA A 209 -19.17 0.29 -14.65
CA ALA A 209 -18.41 -0.24 -13.53
C ALA A 209 -17.38 0.79 -13.03
N PHE A 210 -16.84 0.53 -11.86
CA PHE A 210 -15.86 1.37 -11.20
C PHE A 210 -14.86 0.49 -10.45
N PRO A 211 -13.54 0.75 -10.48
CA PRO A 211 -12.59 -0.06 -9.70
C PRO A 211 -12.90 0.05 -8.21
N TRP A 212 -12.93 -1.07 -7.50
CA TRP A 212 -13.21 -1.10 -6.06
C TRP A 212 -11.95 -0.67 -5.27
N VAL A 213 -11.59 0.61 -5.42
CA VAL A 213 -10.41 1.20 -4.80
C VAL A 213 -10.64 2.66 -4.45
N ARG A 214 -10.06 3.09 -3.32
CA ARG A 214 -10.09 4.50 -2.94
C ARG A 214 -9.12 5.31 -3.81
N GLY A 215 -9.55 6.47 -4.28
CA GLY A 215 -8.72 7.43 -5.00
C GLY A 215 -9.30 7.90 -6.33
N TYR A 216 -10.18 7.12 -6.96
CA TYR A 216 -10.85 7.50 -8.21
C TYR A 216 -12.18 8.25 -8.01
N GLY A 217 -12.73 8.25 -6.78
CA GLY A 217 -14.08 8.75 -6.48
C GLY A 217 -14.83 7.79 -5.57
N ASN A 218 -15.91 7.18 -6.08
CA ASN A 218 -16.85 6.36 -5.31
C ASN A 218 -16.22 5.03 -4.87
N PHE A 219 -15.80 4.94 -3.61
CA PHE A 219 -15.32 3.70 -2.99
C PHE A 219 -16.43 3.06 -2.14
N LEU A 220 -16.83 1.83 -2.47
CA LEU A 220 -17.86 1.09 -1.75
C LEU A 220 -17.31 0.54 -0.43
N GLU A 221 -17.70 1.18 0.67
CA GLU A 221 -17.43 0.74 2.03
C GLU A 221 -18.47 -0.30 2.48
N GLY A 222 -18.56 -1.37 1.72
CA GLY A 222 -19.54 -2.44 1.82
C GLY A 222 -19.18 -3.59 2.76
N THR A 223 -19.86 -4.73 2.61
CA THR A 223 -19.57 -5.96 3.37
C THR A 223 -18.09 -6.34 3.30
N ARG A 224 -17.48 -6.34 2.11
CA ARG A 224 -16.06 -6.69 1.95
C ARG A 224 -15.13 -5.69 2.65
N TYR A 225 -15.42 -4.39 2.56
CA TYR A 225 -14.63 -3.37 3.26
C TYR A 225 -14.65 -3.59 4.78
N HIS A 226 -15.84 -3.82 5.34
CA HIS A 226 -15.98 -4.11 6.76
C HIS A 226 -15.30 -5.40 7.18
N GLN A 227 -15.25 -6.42 6.32
CA GLN A 227 -14.48 -7.64 6.55
C GLN A 227 -12.97 -7.37 6.60
N GLU A 228 -12.42 -6.62 5.64
CA GLU A 228 -10.99 -6.26 5.64
C GLU A 228 -10.63 -5.43 6.89
N TYR A 229 -11.50 -4.50 7.28
CA TYR A 229 -11.33 -3.73 8.51
C TYR A 229 -11.41 -4.62 9.76
N ALA A 230 -12.38 -5.54 9.81
CA ALA A 230 -12.55 -6.47 10.91
C ALA A 230 -11.31 -7.34 11.12
N LYS A 231 -10.72 -7.91 10.05
CA LYS A 231 -9.48 -8.70 10.13
C LYS A 231 -8.39 -7.97 10.93
N ALA A 232 -8.15 -6.70 10.58
CA ALA A 232 -7.13 -5.89 11.26
C ALA A 232 -7.51 -5.63 12.73
N THR A 233 -8.76 -5.22 12.99
CA THR A 233 -9.18 -4.93 14.37
C THR A 233 -9.22 -6.17 15.27
N ASP A 234 -9.58 -7.32 14.71
CA ASP A 234 -9.66 -8.57 15.47
C ASP A 234 -8.27 -9.11 15.74
N TYR A 235 -7.34 -9.04 14.79
CA TYR A 235 -5.94 -9.40 15.06
C TYR A 235 -5.34 -8.53 16.17
N LEU A 236 -5.58 -7.22 16.13
CA LEU A 236 -5.14 -6.29 17.18
C LEU A 236 -5.73 -6.67 18.55
N LYS A 237 -7.04 -6.89 18.66
CA LYS A 237 -7.70 -7.24 19.93
C LYS A 237 -7.17 -8.52 20.57
N HIS A 238 -6.85 -9.54 19.76
CA HIS A 238 -6.43 -10.84 20.28
C HIS A 238 -4.95 -10.90 20.68
N ASN A 239 -4.09 -10.07 20.08
CA ASN A 239 -2.63 -10.25 20.15
C ASN A 239 -1.87 -9.08 20.82
N MET A 240 -2.58 -8.09 21.37
CA MET A 240 -1.93 -6.89 21.95
C MET A 240 -1.84 -6.87 23.47
N ASN A 241 -2.55 -7.75 24.17
CA ASN A 241 -2.50 -7.79 25.63
C ASN A 241 -1.28 -8.59 26.09
N ASP A 242 -0.46 -8.01 26.97
CA ASP A 242 0.70 -8.65 27.63
C ASP A 242 1.70 -9.34 26.68
N SER A 243 1.87 -8.80 25.46
CA SER A 243 2.71 -9.38 24.41
C SER A 243 3.70 -8.37 23.82
N LYS A 244 4.87 -8.84 23.38
CA LYS A 244 5.86 -8.03 22.65
C LYS A 244 5.42 -7.85 21.20
N VAL A 245 4.74 -6.75 20.93
CA VAL A 245 4.24 -6.42 19.60
C VAL A 245 5.27 -5.58 18.84
N LEU A 246 5.66 -6.04 17.66
CA LEU A 246 6.50 -5.29 16.74
C LEU A 246 5.66 -4.71 15.61
N PHE A 247 5.62 -3.39 15.52
CA PHE A 247 5.07 -2.67 14.39
C PHE A 247 6.17 -2.42 13.34
N LEU A 248 5.87 -2.70 12.07
CA LEU A 248 6.75 -2.41 10.94
C LEU A 248 6.04 -1.48 9.97
N GLU A 249 6.45 -0.21 9.89
CA GLU A 249 5.97 0.72 8.88
C GLU A 249 6.88 0.69 7.65
N LEU A 250 6.44 0.01 6.58
CA LEU A 250 7.26 -0.23 5.38
C LEU A 250 6.79 0.65 4.21
N GLY A 251 7.54 1.73 3.95
CA GLY A 251 7.30 2.60 2.80
C GLY A 251 6.04 3.45 2.94
N VAL A 252 5.61 3.74 4.17
CA VAL A 252 4.44 4.56 4.47
C VAL A 252 4.74 6.04 4.22
N GLY A 253 4.04 6.61 3.25
CA GLY A 253 4.17 8.03 2.87
C GLY A 253 3.17 8.93 3.59
N ARG A 254 2.96 10.14 3.04
CA ARG A 254 2.15 11.20 3.65
C ARG A 254 0.76 11.39 3.05
N MET A 255 0.38 10.56 2.06
CA MET A 255 -0.94 10.64 1.45
C MET A 255 -2.05 10.24 2.41
N THR A 256 -1.86 9.15 3.15
CA THR A 256 -2.89 8.59 4.07
C THR A 256 -2.30 8.11 5.39
N PRO A 257 -1.62 8.98 6.16
CA PRO A 257 -0.94 8.58 7.41
C PRO A 257 -1.92 8.12 8.49
N MET A 258 -3.19 8.53 8.43
CA MET A 258 -4.24 8.14 9.37
C MET A 258 -4.60 6.64 9.35
N LEU A 259 -4.12 5.90 8.35
CA LEU A 259 -4.47 4.48 8.17
C LEU A 259 -3.43 3.51 8.73
N ILE A 260 -2.15 3.90 8.79
CA ILE A 260 -1.06 3.03 9.26
C ILE A 260 -0.21 3.79 10.28
N GLN A 261 0.43 4.87 9.83
CA GLN A 261 1.44 5.58 10.61
C GLN A 261 0.91 6.15 11.94
N GLU A 262 -0.15 6.96 11.90
CA GLU A 262 -0.69 7.53 13.14
C GLU A 262 -1.27 6.47 14.10
N PRO A 263 -2.03 5.47 13.63
CA PRO A 263 -2.44 4.36 14.48
C PRO A 263 -1.27 3.61 15.12
N PHE A 264 -0.22 3.28 14.36
CA PHE A 264 0.92 2.53 14.89
C PHE A 264 1.64 3.34 15.96
N TRP A 265 1.86 4.64 15.73
CA TRP A 265 2.46 5.52 16.75
C TRP A 265 1.62 5.60 18.02
N ALA A 266 0.30 5.67 17.91
CA ALA A 266 -0.59 5.71 19.06
C ALA A 266 -0.58 4.38 19.83
N LEU A 267 -0.55 3.25 19.13
CA LEU A 267 -0.53 1.93 19.73
C LEU A 267 0.81 1.63 20.41
N THR A 268 1.93 2.00 19.79
CA THR A 268 3.28 1.85 20.38
C THR A 268 3.44 2.69 21.65
N ASP A 269 2.84 3.89 21.69
CA ASP A 269 2.84 4.74 22.89
C ASP A 269 2.05 4.09 24.04
N GLN A 270 0.87 3.53 23.71
CA GLN A 270 -0.04 2.91 24.69
C GLN A 270 0.44 1.54 25.20
N LEU A 271 1.07 0.74 24.35
CA LEU A 271 1.51 -0.61 24.70
C LEU A 271 2.90 -0.58 25.36
N PRO A 272 3.06 -1.10 26.60
CA PRO A 272 4.34 -1.07 27.31
C PRO A 272 5.50 -1.74 26.56
N ASP A 273 5.27 -2.93 26.03
CA ASP A 273 6.28 -3.78 25.38
C ASP A 273 6.26 -3.73 23.85
N ALA A 274 5.54 -2.76 23.27
CA ALA A 274 5.55 -2.56 21.84
C ALA A 274 6.84 -1.87 21.36
N TYR A 275 7.23 -2.17 20.12
CA TYR A 275 8.32 -1.50 19.44
C TYR A 275 7.93 -1.18 17.99
N ASP A 276 8.33 -0.03 17.48
CA ASP A 276 7.98 0.44 16.13
C ASP A 276 9.22 0.67 15.26
N ILE A 277 9.27 0.04 14.09
CA ILE A 277 10.34 0.23 13.12
C ILE A 277 9.75 0.83 11.86
N MET A 278 10.11 2.08 11.58
CA MET A 278 9.71 2.78 10.38
C MET A 278 10.83 2.78 9.35
N VAL A 279 10.57 2.31 8.14
CA VAL A 279 11.53 2.30 7.04
C VAL A 279 10.98 3.09 5.87
N ASN A 280 11.66 4.18 5.52
CA ASN A 280 11.27 5.04 4.42
C ASN A 280 12.50 5.68 3.75
N ARG A 281 12.47 5.84 2.42
CA ARG A 281 13.58 6.47 1.69
C ARG A 281 13.71 7.96 1.96
N ASP A 282 12.57 8.65 2.08
CA ASP A 282 12.50 10.10 2.02
C ASP A 282 12.44 10.72 3.43
N TYR A 283 11.79 10.03 4.36
CA TYR A 283 11.48 10.52 5.70
C TYR A 283 12.18 9.71 6.80
N GLN A 284 12.48 10.38 7.91
CA GLN A 284 13.00 9.75 9.13
C GLN A 284 12.18 10.19 10.34
N PHE A 285 10.90 9.84 10.33
CA PHE A 285 9.95 10.30 11.34
C PHE A 285 9.91 9.32 12.51
N LEU A 286 10.61 9.68 13.59
CA LEU A 286 10.47 9.06 14.90
C LEU A 286 9.72 10.04 15.81
N PRO A 287 8.44 9.80 16.17
CA PRO A 287 7.73 10.64 17.10
C PRO A 287 8.41 10.66 18.47
N LYS A 288 8.47 11.84 19.09
CA LYS A 288 9.14 12.04 20.38
C LYS A 288 8.54 11.16 21.48
N LYS A 289 7.22 10.94 21.47
CA LYS A 289 6.52 10.12 22.48
C LYS A 289 6.95 8.64 22.49
N ILE A 290 7.41 8.11 21.36
CA ILE A 290 7.90 6.72 21.23
C ILE A 290 9.40 6.64 20.99
N GLU A 291 10.18 7.69 21.34
CA GLU A 291 11.61 7.75 21.03
C GLU A 291 12.50 6.74 21.78
N ASP A 292 11.94 6.04 22.76
CA ASP A 292 12.58 4.92 23.47
C ASP A 292 12.03 3.54 23.02
N LYS A 293 10.95 3.55 22.22
CA LYS A 293 10.25 2.35 21.74
C LYS A 293 10.15 2.31 20.21
N GLY A 294 11.02 3.04 19.52
CA GLY A 294 10.97 3.05 18.07
C GLY A 294 12.27 3.45 17.40
N GLN A 295 12.35 3.14 16.11
CA GLN A 295 13.49 3.41 15.25
C GLN A 295 13.02 3.77 13.84
N ALA A 296 13.41 4.96 13.38
CA ALA A 296 13.18 5.38 12.00
C ALA A 296 14.45 5.21 11.16
N ILE A 297 14.40 4.32 10.17
CA ILE A 297 15.48 4.02 9.22
C ILE A 297 15.21 4.78 7.91
N LYS A 298 16.08 5.75 7.61
CA LYS A 298 16.05 6.47 6.34
C LYS A 298 17.00 5.84 5.32
N ALA A 299 16.49 4.92 4.51
CA ALA A 299 17.26 4.16 3.53
C ALA A 299 16.36 3.56 2.44
N ASP A 300 16.98 2.98 1.40
CA ASP A 300 16.24 2.16 0.44
C ASP A 300 15.62 0.95 1.13
N LEU A 301 14.31 0.78 0.95
CA LEU A 301 13.55 -0.25 1.67
C LEU A 301 13.87 -1.66 1.18
N ALA A 302 14.21 -1.85 -0.10
CA ALA A 302 14.61 -3.16 -0.60
C ALA A 302 15.94 -3.57 0.01
N GLN A 303 16.90 -2.64 0.06
CA GLN A 303 18.20 -2.86 0.70
C GLN A 303 18.04 -3.20 2.20
N VAL A 304 17.23 -2.44 2.94
CA VAL A 304 17.00 -2.69 4.37
C VAL A 304 16.46 -4.10 4.61
N LEU A 305 15.47 -4.55 3.85
CA LEU A 305 14.91 -5.89 4.03
C LEU A 305 15.92 -6.99 3.67
N ASP A 306 16.72 -6.82 2.61
CA ASP A 306 17.77 -7.77 2.25
C ASP A 306 18.87 -7.86 3.32
N ASP A 307 19.28 -6.72 3.88
CA ASP A 307 20.26 -6.67 4.98
C ASP A 307 19.73 -7.33 6.25
N VAL A 308 18.45 -7.12 6.59
CA VAL A 308 17.81 -7.81 7.72
C VAL A 308 17.73 -9.32 7.47
N VAL A 309 17.39 -9.76 6.25
CA VAL A 309 17.42 -11.18 5.89
C VAL A 309 18.83 -11.76 6.07
N SER A 310 19.87 -11.00 5.71
CA SER A 310 21.26 -11.42 5.87
C SER A 310 21.65 -11.51 7.35
N GLU A 311 21.30 -10.52 8.17
CA GLU A 311 21.54 -10.50 9.62
C GLU A 311 20.80 -11.64 10.36
N LEU A 312 19.57 -11.96 9.95
CA LEU A 312 18.78 -13.07 10.50
C LEU A 312 19.36 -14.45 10.18
N LYS A 313 20.21 -14.58 9.16
CA LYS A 313 20.89 -15.85 8.81
C LYS A 313 22.20 -16.06 9.55
N GLN A 314 22.85 -14.98 9.99
CA GLN A 314 24.15 -15.03 10.66
C GLN A 314 24.02 -15.44 12.14
N ASN A 315 22.81 -15.34 12.69
CA ASN A 315 22.50 -15.52 14.11
C ASN A 315 21.31 -16.46 14.29
#